data_AF-A0A3P9CTM3-F1
#
_entry.id   AF-A0A3P9CTM3-F1
#
_cell.length_a   1.000
_cell.length_b   1.000
_cell.length_c   1.000
_cell.angle_alpha   90.00
_cell.angle_beta   90.00
_cell.angle_gamma   90.00
#
_symmetry.space_group_name_H-M   'P 1'
#
loop_
_entity.id
_entity.type
_entity.pdbx_description
1 polymer ?
#
loop_
_entity_poly.entity_id
_entity_poly.type
_entity_poly.pdbx_seq_one_letter_code
_entity_poly.pdbx_strand_id
1 'polypeptide(L)'
;TCAACYSVSLNIIYFQEALRCNRCVPITAGGSCTNTVETCQRPDEFSLCSFAGYSYFKRCMRRADAFALKSISSFNVFTCTDDRCN
;
A
#
# COMPACT_ATOMS: atom_id res chain seq x y z
N THR A 1 15.09 24.00 -45.01
CA THR A 1 15.85 24.91 -44.13
C THR A 1 14.92 25.50 -43.09
N CYS A 2 15.45 25.72 -41.88
CA CYS A 2 14.84 26.33 -40.69
C CYS A 2 13.83 25.46 -39.91
N ALA A 3 13.89 25.32 -38.59
CA ALA A 3 14.91 25.62 -37.57
C ALA A 3 14.50 24.81 -36.33
N ALA A 4 15.47 24.38 -35.52
CA ALA A 4 15.28 23.46 -34.40
C ALA A 4 14.21 23.90 -33.39
N CYS A 5 13.38 22.96 -32.91
CA CYS A 5 12.62 23.13 -31.67
C CYS A 5 12.93 21.95 -30.73
N TYR A 6 14.04 22.15 -30.02
CA TYR A 6 14.53 21.49 -28.82
C TYR A 6 13.65 20.37 -28.21
N SER A 7 14.24 19.18 -28.17
CA SER A 7 13.87 18.06 -27.32
C SER A 7 14.00 18.46 -25.84
N VAL A 8 12.92 18.96 -25.24
CA VAL A 8 12.85 19.13 -23.79
C VAL A 8 12.34 17.82 -23.19
N SER A 9 13.28 16.93 -22.84
CA SER A 9 12.98 15.76 -22.01
C SER A 9 12.61 16.24 -20.61
N LEU A 10 11.32 16.53 -20.39
CA LEU A 10 10.76 16.83 -19.07
C LEU A 10 11.00 15.62 -18.15
N ASN A 11 12.05 15.68 -17.33
CA ASN A 11 12.18 14.82 -16.17
C ASN A 11 11.23 15.37 -15.09
N ILE A 12 9.95 15.01 -15.19
CA ILE A 12 9.00 15.23 -14.10
C ILE A 12 9.42 14.28 -12.98
N ILE A 13 10.12 14.79 -11.98
CA ILE A 13 10.29 14.09 -10.72
C ILE A 13 8.92 14.14 -10.04
N TYR A 14 8.11 13.10 -10.26
CA TYR A 14 6.95 12.84 -9.42
C TYR A 14 7.48 12.57 -8.01
N PHE A 15 7.48 13.59 -7.15
CA PHE A 15 7.39 13.38 -5.72
C PHE A 15 6.02 12.74 -5.48
N GLN A 16 5.94 11.41 -5.61
CA GLN A 16 4.86 10.71 -4.95
C GLN A 16 5.10 10.92 -3.46
N GLU A 17 4.24 11.72 -2.83
CA GLU A 17 4.04 11.67 -1.38
C GLU A 17 3.89 10.20 -1.03
N ALA A 18 4.86 9.66 -0.29
CA ALA A 18 4.89 8.25 0.01
C ALA A 18 3.71 7.93 0.93
N LEU A 19 2.75 7.15 0.43
CA LEU A 19 1.52 6.80 1.13
C LEU A 19 1.83 6.30 2.54
N ARG A 20 1.11 6.81 3.54
CA ARG A 20 1.28 6.44 4.95
C ARG A 20 0.13 5.56 5.38
N CYS A 21 0.42 4.43 6.02
CA CYS A 21 -0.57 3.45 6.44
C CYS A 21 -0.48 3.17 7.93
N ASN A 22 -1.59 2.76 8.53
CA ASN A 22 -1.55 2.15 9.86
C ASN A 22 -1.01 0.73 9.72
N ARG A 23 0.08 0.44 10.44
CA ARG A 23 0.71 -0.86 10.54
C ARG A 23 0.34 -1.51 11.86
N CYS A 24 -0.24 -2.69 11.79
CA CYS A 24 -0.58 -3.52 12.93
C CYS A 24 -0.44 -4.97 12.48
N VAL A 25 0.67 -5.62 12.83
CA VAL A 25 0.91 -7.02 12.48
C VAL A 25 1.16 -7.76 13.80
N PRO A 26 0.19 -8.55 14.28
CA PRO A 26 0.38 -9.30 15.52
C PRO A 26 1.43 -10.40 15.32
N ILE A 27 2.25 -10.64 16.34
CA ILE A 27 3.32 -11.63 16.28
C ILE A 27 2.74 -13.05 16.26
N THR A 28 1.61 -13.25 16.93
CA THR A 28 0.85 -14.50 16.98
C THR A 28 -0.52 -14.32 16.34
N ALA A 29 -1.03 -15.37 15.69
CA ALA A 29 -2.38 -15.35 15.13
C ALA A 29 -3.41 -15.11 16.25
N GLY A 30 -4.28 -14.12 16.06
CA GLY A 30 -5.27 -13.70 17.09
C GLY A 30 -4.66 -12.90 18.25
N GLY A 31 -3.38 -12.57 18.22
CA GLY A 31 -2.75 -11.66 19.17
C GLY A 31 -3.16 -10.20 18.95
N SER A 32 -2.86 -9.35 19.93
CA SER A 32 -3.01 -7.90 19.78
C SER A 32 -1.77 -7.29 19.11
N CYS A 33 -1.98 -6.19 18.41
CA CYS A 33 -0.93 -5.32 17.91
C CYS A 33 -1.28 -3.87 18.20
N THR A 34 -0.27 -3.02 18.27
CA THR A 34 -0.46 -1.57 18.38
C THR A 34 -0.35 -0.97 16.99
N ASN A 35 -1.28 -0.08 16.63
CA ASN A 35 -1.17 0.67 15.39
C ASN A 35 0.06 1.59 15.45
N THR A 36 1.00 1.39 14.53
CA THR A 36 2.06 2.33 14.23
C THR A 36 1.82 2.93 12.84
N VAL A 37 2.47 4.03 12.52
CA VAL A 37 2.41 4.60 11.16
C VAL A 37 3.64 4.13 10.40
N GLU A 38 3.43 3.50 9.25
CA GLU A 38 4.50 3.17 8.31
C GLU A 38 4.32 3.94 7.01
N THR A 39 5.43 4.31 6.37
CA THR A 39 5.44 4.92 5.05
C THR A 39 5.69 3.81 4.03
N CYS A 40 4.79 3.64 3.08
CA CYS A 40 4.96 2.68 1.98
C CYS A 40 6.18 3.08 1.15
N GLN A 41 7.00 2.09 0.80
CA GLN A 41 8.27 2.36 0.13
C GLN A 41 8.11 2.43 -1.38
N ARG A 42 7.05 1.82 -1.92
CA ARG A 42 6.85 1.71 -3.36
C ARG A 42 5.61 2.45 -3.84
N PRO A 43 5.64 2.99 -5.06
CA PRO A 43 4.49 3.70 -5.65
C PRO A 43 3.30 2.77 -5.98
N ASP A 44 3.51 1.45 -6.01
CA ASP A 44 2.47 0.44 -6.25
C ASP A 44 1.91 -0.19 -4.97
N GLU A 45 2.33 0.32 -3.80
CA GLU A 45 1.86 -0.10 -2.49
C GLU A 45 0.65 0.73 -2.05
N PHE A 46 -0.26 0.05 -1.34
CA PHE A 46 -1.51 0.61 -0.83
C PHE A 46 -1.68 0.27 0.64
N SER A 47 -2.54 1.04 1.31
CA SER A 47 -3.03 0.72 2.66
C SER A 47 -3.88 -0.53 2.58
N LEU A 48 -3.49 -1.60 3.30
CA LEU A 48 -4.25 -2.84 3.39
C LEU A 48 -4.64 -3.14 4.84
N CYS A 49 -5.90 -3.55 5.01
CA CYS A 49 -6.44 -4.14 6.22
C CYS A 49 -7.01 -5.51 5.85
N SER A 50 -6.57 -6.56 6.54
CA SER A 50 -6.95 -7.92 6.22
C SER A 50 -7.36 -8.66 7.48
N PHE A 51 -8.48 -9.36 7.40
CA PHE A 51 -9.05 -10.18 8.47
C PHE A 51 -9.07 -11.64 8.03
N ALA A 52 -8.41 -12.52 8.77
CA ALA A 52 -8.43 -13.96 8.55
C ALA A 52 -8.95 -14.67 9.78
N GLY A 53 -10.23 -15.07 9.76
CA GLY A 53 -10.91 -15.65 10.92
C GLY A 53 -10.84 -14.73 12.14
N TYR A 54 -10.11 -15.15 13.19
CA TYR A 54 -9.90 -14.41 14.44
C TYR A 54 -8.66 -13.50 14.45
N SER A 55 -7.86 -13.51 13.38
CA SER A 55 -6.65 -12.70 13.28
C SER A 55 -6.88 -11.53 12.32
N TYR A 56 -6.34 -10.37 12.65
CA TYR A 56 -6.35 -9.21 11.76
C TYR A 56 -4.93 -8.65 11.62
N PHE A 57 -4.64 -8.05 10.48
CA PHE A 57 -3.42 -7.29 10.29
C PHE A 57 -3.63 -6.12 9.34
N LYS A 58 -2.82 -5.08 9.52
CA LYS A 58 -2.79 -3.86 8.73
C LYS A 58 -1.37 -3.57 8.32
N ARG A 59 -1.13 -3.28 7.04
CA ARG A 59 0.20 -2.89 6.52
C ARG A 59 0.10 -2.32 5.11
N CYS A 60 1.16 -1.66 4.67
CA CYS A 60 1.45 -1.45 3.26
C CYS A 60 1.55 -2.80 2.54
N MET A 61 0.89 -2.90 1.39
CA MET A 61 0.93 -4.09 0.54
C MET A 61 0.83 -3.71 -0.94
N ARG A 62 1.52 -4.47 -1.79
CA ARG A 62 1.40 -4.29 -3.24
C ARG A 62 0.03 -4.74 -3.71
N ARG A 63 -0.47 -4.08 -4.77
CA ARG A 63 -1.76 -4.42 -5.36
C ARG A 63 -1.88 -5.90 -5.77
N ALA A 64 -0.80 -6.47 -6.31
CA ALA A 64 -0.76 -7.87 -6.73
C ALA A 64 -0.93 -8.83 -5.54
N ASP A 65 -0.24 -8.54 -4.43
CA ASP A 65 -0.31 -9.36 -3.21
C ASP A 65 -1.69 -9.27 -2.56
N ALA A 66 -2.27 -8.05 -2.52
CA ALA A 66 -3.63 -7.84 -2.02
C ALA A 66 -4.68 -8.59 -2.85
N PHE A 67 -4.52 -8.58 -4.18
CA PHE A 67 -5.39 -9.34 -5.09
C PHE A 67 -5.26 -10.85 -4.88
N ALA A 68 -4.03 -11.34 -4.69
CA ALA A 68 -3.79 -12.75 -4.36
C ALA A 68 -4.43 -13.14 -3.02
N LEU A 69 -4.31 -12.32 -1.97
CA LEU A 69 -4.97 -12.57 -0.68
C LEU A 69 -6.49 -12.56 -0.79
N LYS A 70 -7.06 -11.64 -1.57
CA LYS A 70 -8.51 -11.56 -1.80
C LYS A 70 -9.07 -12.80 -2.51
N SER A 71 -8.23 -13.54 -3.25
CA SER A 71 -8.62 -14.80 -3.88
C SER A 71 -8.77 -15.96 -2.89
N ILE A 72 -8.23 -15.82 -1.68
CA ILE A 72 -8.30 -16.83 -0.62
C ILE A 72 -9.56 -16.58 0.21
N SER A 73 -10.51 -17.53 0.22
CA SER A 73 -11.82 -17.37 0.86
C SER A 73 -11.77 -17.16 2.38
N SER A 74 -10.66 -17.51 3.03
CA SER A 74 -10.46 -17.30 4.47
C SER A 74 -10.04 -15.88 4.84
N PHE A 75 -9.75 -15.01 3.85
CA PHE A 75 -9.32 -13.63 4.06
C PHE A 75 -10.38 -12.64 3.59
N ASN A 76 -10.72 -11.68 4.45
CA ASN A 76 -11.46 -10.48 4.09
C ASN A 76 -10.48 -9.32 3.95
N VAL A 77 -10.24 -8.90 2.71
CA VAL A 77 -9.21 -7.91 2.36
C VAL A 77 -9.87 -6.59 1.98
N PHE A 78 -9.49 -5.53 2.69
CA PHE A 78 -9.85 -4.14 2.40
C PHE A 78 -8.59 -3.36 2.01
N THR A 79 -8.66 -2.66 0.87
CA THR A 79 -7.57 -1.84 0.34
C THR A 79 -8.05 -0.44 0.05
N CYS A 80 -7.24 0.57 0.34
CA CYS A 80 -7.54 1.97 0.07
C CYS A 80 -6.25 2.73 -0.29
N THR A 81 -6.40 3.85 -0.99
CA THR A 81 -5.30 4.61 -1.60
C THR A 81 -5.01 5.94 -0.90
N ASP A 82 -5.74 6.24 0.16
CA ASP A 82 -5.60 7.48 0.94
C ASP A 82 -4.70 7.26 2.15
N ASP A 83 -4.14 8.35 2.67
CA ASP A 83 -3.32 8.29 3.87
C ASP A 83 -4.13 7.78 5.08
N ARG A 84 -3.62 6.73 5.72
CA ARG A 84 -4.13 6.13 6.97
C ARG A 84 -5.61 5.73 6.93
N CYS A 85 -6.12 5.41 5.74
CA CYS A 85 -7.50 4.97 5.55
C CYS A 85 -7.82 3.58 6.14
N ASN A 86 -6.81 2.82 6.57
CA ASN A 86 -6.92 1.43 7.00
C ASN A 86 -6.99 1.21 8.52
#